data_AF-A0A8S3S624-F1
#
_entry.id   AF-A0A8S3S624-F1
#
_cell.length_a   1.000
_cell.length_b   1.000
_cell.length_c   1.000
_cell.angle_alpha   90.00
_cell.angle_beta   90.00
_cell.angle_gamma   90.00
#
_symmetry.space_group_name_H-M   'P 1'
#
loop_
_entity.id
_entity.type
_entity.pdbx_description
1 polymer ?
#
loop_
_entity_poly.entity_id
_entity_poly.type
_entity_poly.pdbx_seq_one_letter_code
_entity_poly.pdbx_strand_id
1 'polypeptide(L)'
;MSSVISDATRRRARTSSVIYFDSKRVLEVEDATVLDTVTSELMYRGPFKVTCTPLTSYERWAKLLGVDVKLTGPAPRKLTGKYVTWFEVTIEHHGIPLEQFLEYWRDEAASILEQRSNGQIEIEIFKVLGERRLHAFSCKDNPEDWEGLMLKLPMWVKMGDQIYKKTKLVTKMS
;
A
#
# COMPACT_ATOMS: atom_id res chain seq x y z
N MET A 1 -33.90 -15.90 20.74
CA MET A 1 -32.56 -16.39 21.09
C MET A 1 -31.57 -15.31 20.69
N SER A 2 -31.14 -14.54 21.69
CA SER A 2 -30.22 -13.41 21.58
C SER A 2 -28.80 -13.96 21.74
N SER A 3 -27.97 -13.88 20.70
CA SER A 3 -26.54 -14.17 20.83
C SER A 3 -25.79 -12.86 21.08
N VAL A 4 -25.53 -12.64 22.35
CA VAL A 4 -24.55 -11.73 22.93
C VAL A 4 -23.22 -11.87 22.19
N ILE A 5 -22.83 -10.85 21.43
CA ILE A 5 -21.42 -10.61 21.11
C ILE A 5 -20.96 -9.53 22.08
N SER A 6 -20.24 -10.00 23.09
CA SER A 6 -19.74 -9.25 24.22
C SER A 6 -18.87 -8.06 23.80
N ASP A 7 -19.09 -6.98 24.53
CA ASP A 7 -18.46 -5.66 24.56
C ASP A 7 -16.97 -5.67 24.97
N ALA A 8 -16.20 -6.67 24.51
CA ALA A 8 -14.87 -6.98 25.01
C ALA A 8 -13.81 -7.11 23.90
N THR A 9 -13.67 -6.11 23.02
CA THR A 9 -12.40 -5.91 22.27
C THR A 9 -12.17 -4.47 21.81
N ARG A 10 -12.46 -3.49 22.67
CA ARG A 10 -12.22 -2.03 22.45
C ARG A 10 -10.74 -1.61 22.40
N ARG A 11 -9.83 -2.55 22.13
CA ARG A 11 -8.40 -2.32 21.86
C ARG A 11 -7.97 -3.21 20.70
N ARG A 12 -8.52 -2.98 19.50
CA ARG A 12 -7.96 -3.57 18.29
C ARG A 12 -6.95 -2.60 17.70
N ALA A 13 -5.76 -3.11 17.41
CA ALA A 13 -4.74 -2.42 16.65
C ALA A 13 -5.40 -1.73 15.45
N ARG A 14 -5.06 -0.46 15.20
CA ARG A 14 -5.45 0.24 13.98
C ARG A 14 -4.83 -0.47 12.77
N THR A 15 -5.49 -1.49 12.27
CA THR A 15 -5.19 -2.10 10.97
C THR A 15 -6.04 -1.36 9.95
N SER A 16 -5.43 -0.39 9.26
CA SER A 16 -6.03 0.20 8.06
C SER A 16 -6.26 -0.91 7.05
N SER A 17 -7.49 -1.04 6.58
CA SER A 17 -7.85 -1.96 5.50
C SER A 17 -8.08 -1.14 4.24
N VAL A 18 -7.42 -1.51 3.15
CA VAL A 18 -7.71 -0.94 1.83
C VAL A 18 -8.72 -1.84 1.15
N ILE A 19 -9.85 -1.25 0.77
CA ILE A 19 -10.98 -1.96 0.17
C ILE A 19 -11.05 -1.57 -1.29
N TYR A 20 -10.96 -2.60 -2.14
CA TYR A 20 -11.09 -2.46 -3.57
C TYR A 20 -12.55 -2.58 -3.98
N PHE A 21 -13.00 -1.59 -4.75
CA PHE A 21 -14.31 -1.63 -5.40
C PHE A 21 -14.13 -1.63 -6.91
N ASP A 22 -14.65 -2.69 -7.55
CA ASP A 22 -14.82 -2.82 -9.00
C ASP A 22 -13.58 -2.44 -9.85
N SER A 23 -12.38 -2.80 -9.37
CA SER A 23 -11.12 -2.56 -10.07
C SER A 23 -10.73 -1.10 -10.37
N LYS A 24 -11.55 -0.09 -10.04
CA LYS A 24 -11.39 1.33 -10.41
C LYS A 24 -11.44 2.30 -9.23
N ARG A 25 -11.84 1.83 -8.04
CA ARG A 25 -11.94 2.67 -6.84
C ARG A 25 -11.25 1.98 -5.68
N VAL A 26 -10.66 2.81 -4.84
CA VAL A 26 -9.99 2.38 -3.63
C VAL A 26 -10.46 3.25 -2.48
N LEU A 27 -10.80 2.60 -1.37
CA LEU A 27 -11.17 3.22 -0.13
C LEU A 27 -10.23 2.73 0.96
N GLU A 28 -9.57 3.66 1.64
CA GLU A 28 -8.94 3.35 2.93
C GLU A 28 -10.03 3.43 4.01
N VAL A 29 -10.21 2.34 4.74
CA VAL A 29 -11.18 2.26 5.82
C VAL A 29 -10.43 2.10 7.14
N GLU A 30 -10.56 3.12 7.99
CA GLU A 30 -10.07 3.11 9.37
C GLU A 30 -11.18 2.68 10.37
N ASP A 31 -12.46 2.77 9.99
CA ASP A 31 -13.64 2.50 10.84
C ASP A 31 -14.74 1.76 10.03
N ALA A 32 -15.38 0.76 10.66
CA ALA A 32 -16.51 0.02 10.10
C ALA A 32 -17.66 0.93 9.63
N THR A 33 -17.87 2.08 10.28
CA THR A 33 -18.92 3.04 9.93
C THR A 33 -18.73 3.64 8.54
N VAL A 34 -17.47 3.92 8.15
CA VAL A 34 -17.12 4.44 6.82
C VAL A 34 -17.36 3.37 5.76
N LEU A 35 -17.04 2.10 6.09
CA LEU A 35 -17.32 0.98 5.20
C LEU A 35 -18.82 0.79 4.95
N ASP A 36 -19.64 0.84 5.99
CA ASP A 36 -21.10 0.67 5.88
C ASP A 36 -21.72 1.78 5.01
N THR A 37 -21.23 3.01 5.17
CA THR A 37 -21.68 4.15 4.36
C THR A 37 -21.33 3.93 2.88
N VAL A 38 -20.06 3.63 2.58
CA VAL A 38 -19.61 3.46 1.20
C VAL A 38 -20.22 2.23 0.53
N THR A 39 -20.35 1.12 1.25
CA THR A 39 -21.02 -0.08 0.72
C THR A 39 -22.49 0.19 0.42
N SER A 40 -23.18 0.94 1.28
CA SER A 40 -24.56 1.37 1.03
C SER A 40 -24.67 2.20 -0.25
N GLU A 41 -23.81 3.20 -0.44
CA GLU A 41 -23.77 3.99 -1.68
C GLU A 41 -23.49 3.15 -2.93
N LEU A 42 -22.61 2.15 -2.82
CA LEU A 42 -22.25 1.29 -3.94
C LEU A 42 -23.36 0.29 -4.27
N MET A 43 -24.11 -0.20 -3.27
CA MET A 43 -25.27 -1.07 -3.47
C MET A 43 -26.32 -0.42 -4.38
N TYR A 44 -26.53 0.90 -4.25
CA TYR A 44 -27.46 1.64 -5.11
C TYR A 44 -27.01 1.72 -6.58
N ARG A 45 -25.73 1.46 -6.88
CA ARG A 45 -25.17 1.56 -8.24
C ARG A 45 -25.12 0.23 -9.00
N GLY A 46 -25.51 -0.87 -8.35
CA GLY A 46 -25.53 -2.21 -8.93
C GLY A 46 -24.63 -3.19 -8.18
N PRO A 47 -24.54 -4.45 -8.64
CA PRO A 47 -23.71 -5.47 -8.00
C PRO A 47 -22.23 -5.09 -8.06
N PHE A 48 -21.52 -5.24 -6.95
CA PHE A 48 -20.08 -5.02 -6.86
C PHE A 48 -19.40 -6.16 -6.10
N LYS A 49 -18.13 -6.39 -6.40
CA LYS A 49 -17.28 -7.34 -5.69
C LYS A 49 -16.43 -6.60 -4.67
N VAL A 50 -16.51 -7.02 -3.41
CA VAL A 50 -15.62 -6.57 -2.33
C VAL A 50 -14.51 -7.59 -2.16
N THR A 51 -13.28 -7.12 -1.99
CA THR A 51 -12.15 -7.96 -1.59
C THR A 51 -11.40 -7.25 -0.47
N CYS A 52 -11.21 -7.95 0.65
CA CYS A 52 -10.49 -7.44 1.82
C CYS A 52 -9.14 -8.11 1.89
N THR A 53 -8.07 -7.32 1.82
CA THR A 53 -6.69 -7.81 1.93
C THR A 53 -6.07 -7.26 3.20
N PRO A 54 -5.45 -8.09 4.06
CA PRO A 54 -4.79 -7.61 5.27
C PRO A 54 -3.49 -6.87 4.91
N LEU A 55 -3.36 -5.63 5.38
CA LEU A 55 -2.26 -4.73 5.07
C LEU A 55 -1.53 -4.25 6.33
N THR A 56 -0.27 -3.88 6.16
CA THR A 56 0.49 -3.06 7.12
C THR A 56 1.07 -1.86 6.40
N SER A 57 1.30 -0.76 7.14
CA SER A 57 2.02 0.38 6.61
C SER A 57 3.43 -0.04 6.18
N TYR A 58 3.93 0.56 5.11
CA TYR A 58 5.25 0.23 4.59
C TYR A 58 6.37 0.64 5.56
N GLU A 59 6.17 1.65 6.38
CA GLU A 59 7.11 2.07 7.42
C GLU A 59 7.26 1.02 8.51
N ARG A 60 6.15 0.38 8.91
CA ARG A 60 6.19 -0.73 9.86
C ARG A 60 6.94 -1.93 9.28
N TRP A 61 6.73 -2.22 7.99
CA TRP A 61 7.49 -3.25 7.28
C TRP A 61 8.98 -2.90 7.17
N ALA A 62 9.31 -1.67 6.76
CA ALA A 62 10.68 -1.17 6.67
C ALA A 62 11.41 -1.19 8.01
N LYS A 63 10.72 -0.89 9.11
CA LYS A 63 11.26 -1.02 10.47
C LYS A 63 11.63 -2.47 10.81
N LEU A 64 10.84 -3.45 10.37
CA LEU A 64 11.16 -4.87 10.54
C LEU A 64 12.36 -5.30 9.68
N LEU A 65 12.56 -4.68 8.52
CA LEU A 65 13.74 -4.88 7.67
C LEU A 65 15.01 -4.19 8.22
N GLY A 66 14.90 -3.39 9.28
CA GLY A 66 16.04 -2.66 9.87
C GLY A 66 16.36 -1.33 9.18
N VAL A 67 15.41 -0.70 8.50
CA VAL A 67 15.56 0.69 8.01
C VAL A 67 15.61 1.67 9.18
N ASP A 68 16.38 2.76 9.04
CA ASP A 68 16.55 3.80 10.07
C ASP A 68 15.18 4.29 10.61
N VAL A 69 15.08 4.37 11.94
CA VAL A 69 13.90 4.83 12.66
C VAL A 69 13.48 6.25 12.24
N LYS A 70 14.43 7.09 11.84
CA LYS A 70 14.16 8.45 11.33
C LYS A 70 13.32 8.45 10.05
N LEU A 71 13.47 7.42 9.21
CA LEU A 71 12.73 7.28 7.95
C LEU A 71 11.40 6.52 8.10
N THR A 72 11.26 5.74 9.17
CA THR A 72 10.09 4.88 9.44
C THR A 72 9.06 5.53 10.37
N GLY A 73 9.14 6.85 10.55
CA GLY A 73 8.07 7.64 11.17
C GLY A 73 6.80 7.65 10.32
N PRO A 74 5.66 8.12 10.86
CA PRO A 74 4.42 8.26 10.09
C PRO A 74 4.64 9.04 8.79
N ALA A 75 3.94 8.65 7.72
CA ALA A 75 4.04 9.32 6.43
C ALA A 75 3.75 10.83 6.60
N PRO A 76 4.60 11.73 6.08
CA PRO A 76 4.51 13.16 6.37
C PRO A 76 3.30 13.85 5.72
N ARG A 77 2.69 13.23 4.70
CA ARG A 77 1.57 13.80 3.93
C ARG A 77 0.60 12.71 3.50
N LYS A 78 -0.71 13.01 3.58
CA LYS A 78 -1.77 12.22 2.94
C LYS A 78 -1.87 12.59 1.47
N LEU A 79 -2.19 11.63 0.61
CA LEU A 79 -2.41 11.86 -0.81
C LEU A 79 -3.45 12.96 -1.07
N THR A 80 -3.05 14.02 -1.76
CA THR A 80 -3.84 15.25 -1.96
C THR A 80 -4.71 15.23 -3.22
N GLY A 81 -4.40 14.37 -4.19
CA GLY A 81 -5.10 14.27 -5.47
C GLY A 81 -6.41 13.48 -5.42
N LYS A 82 -7.40 13.93 -6.20
CA LYS A 82 -8.69 13.23 -6.43
C LYS A 82 -8.52 11.93 -7.21
N TYR A 83 -7.58 11.94 -8.17
CA TYR A 83 -7.16 10.75 -8.90
C TYR A 83 -5.81 10.31 -8.35
N VAL A 84 -5.66 9.01 -8.16
CA VAL A 84 -4.40 8.42 -7.73
C VAL A 84 -4.04 7.29 -8.68
N THR A 85 -2.78 7.22 -9.06
CA THR A 85 -2.25 6.06 -9.76
C THR A 85 -1.98 4.99 -8.71
N TRP A 86 -2.65 3.85 -8.88
CA TRP A 86 -2.44 2.66 -8.08
C TRP A 86 -1.46 1.73 -8.76
N PHE A 87 -0.49 1.25 -7.99
CA PHE A 87 0.45 0.21 -8.37
C PHE A 87 0.25 -1.01 -7.46
N GLU A 88 0.11 -2.18 -8.05
CA GLU A 88 0.32 -3.46 -7.38
C GLU A 88 1.65 -4.02 -7.84
N VAL A 89 2.53 -4.30 -6.89
CA VAL A 89 3.88 -4.81 -7.16
C VAL A 89 4.01 -6.16 -6.46
N THR A 90 4.26 -7.20 -7.23
CA THR A 90 4.60 -8.54 -6.74
C THR A 90 6.07 -8.78 -7.00
N ILE A 91 6.77 -9.25 -5.98
CA ILE A 91 8.21 -9.45 -6.00
C ILE A 91 8.48 -10.94 -5.80
N GLU A 92 9.03 -11.58 -6.80
CA GLU A 92 9.56 -12.92 -6.66
C GLU A 92 11.04 -12.88 -6.29
N HIS A 93 11.56 -13.99 -5.76
CA HIS A 93 12.99 -14.16 -5.58
C HIS A 93 13.39 -15.60 -5.90
N HIS A 94 14.27 -15.74 -6.89
CA HIS A 94 14.81 -17.01 -7.36
C HIS A 94 16.32 -16.84 -7.55
N GLY A 95 17.08 -17.89 -7.23
CA GLY A 95 18.54 -17.87 -7.39
C GLY A 95 19.31 -17.00 -6.40
N ILE A 96 18.64 -16.36 -5.42
CA ILE A 96 19.28 -15.62 -4.32
C ILE A 96 18.80 -16.12 -2.94
N PRO A 97 19.67 -16.14 -1.92
CA PRO A 97 19.29 -16.39 -0.53
C PRO A 97 18.28 -15.37 -0.02
N LEU A 98 17.48 -15.77 0.97
CA LEU A 98 16.47 -14.91 1.59
C LEU A 98 17.10 -13.67 2.23
N GLU A 99 18.28 -13.81 2.84
CA GLU A 99 19.00 -12.72 3.51
C GLU A 99 19.37 -11.62 2.53
N GLN A 100 19.88 -12.01 1.36
CA GLN A 100 20.22 -11.10 0.27
C GLN A 100 18.97 -10.42 -0.30
N PHE A 101 17.87 -11.16 -0.45
CA PHE A 101 16.58 -10.59 -0.85
C PHE A 101 16.08 -9.54 0.14
N LEU A 102 16.13 -9.83 1.45
CA LEU A 102 15.70 -8.90 2.49
C LEU A 102 16.59 -7.66 2.56
N GLU A 103 17.90 -7.80 2.30
CA GLU A 103 18.81 -6.67 2.15
C GLU A 103 18.40 -5.76 0.98
N TYR A 104 18.08 -6.33 -0.17
CA TYR A 104 17.62 -5.54 -1.33
C TYR A 104 16.32 -4.81 -1.03
N TRP A 105 15.39 -5.46 -0.32
CA TRP A 105 14.15 -4.81 0.12
C TRP A 105 14.40 -3.71 1.15
N ARG A 106 15.37 -3.91 2.06
CA ARG A 106 15.76 -2.86 3.01
C ARG A 106 16.30 -1.63 2.28
N ASP A 107 17.18 -1.83 1.29
CA ASP A 107 17.75 -0.74 0.49
C ASP A 107 16.65 0.01 -0.29
N GLU A 108 15.72 -0.73 -0.90
CA GLU A 108 14.54 -0.18 -1.59
C GLU A 108 13.68 0.66 -0.65
N ALA A 109 13.35 0.11 0.52
CA ALA A 109 12.55 0.78 1.51
C ALA A 109 13.23 2.05 2.02
N ALA A 110 14.53 2.01 2.29
CA ALA A 110 15.31 3.18 2.69
C ALA A 110 15.26 4.27 1.61
N SER A 111 15.53 3.91 0.34
CA SER A 111 15.54 4.86 -0.78
C SER A 111 14.19 5.54 -0.98
N ILE A 112 13.09 4.78 -1.01
CA ILE A 112 11.74 5.33 -1.18
C ILE A 112 11.37 6.23 0.00
N LEU A 113 11.62 5.78 1.23
CA LEU A 113 11.23 6.53 2.42
C LEU A 113 12.03 7.84 2.55
N GLU A 114 13.30 7.84 2.18
CA GLU A 114 14.14 9.03 2.12
C GLU A 114 13.64 10.04 1.07
N GLN A 115 13.38 9.60 -0.15
CA GLN A 115 12.82 10.48 -1.19
C GLN A 115 11.48 11.08 -0.74
N ARG A 116 10.64 10.29 -0.07
CA ARG A 116 9.37 10.75 0.48
C ARG A 116 9.55 11.73 1.63
N SER A 117 10.48 11.48 2.56
CA SER A 117 10.77 12.39 3.68
C SER A 117 11.31 13.73 3.19
N ASN A 118 12.05 13.72 2.08
CA ASN A 118 12.59 14.91 1.43
C ASN A 118 11.56 15.62 0.52
N GLY A 119 10.32 15.11 0.44
CA GLY A 119 9.25 15.69 -0.37
C GLY A 119 9.45 15.56 -1.89
N GLN A 120 10.36 14.69 -2.33
CA GLN A 120 10.63 14.45 -3.76
C GLN A 120 9.56 13.58 -4.42
N ILE A 121 8.89 12.73 -3.62
CA ILE A 121 7.81 11.87 -4.08
C ILE A 121 6.61 11.94 -3.12
N GLU A 122 5.41 11.94 -3.69
CA GLU A 122 4.15 11.80 -2.96
C GLU A 122 3.59 10.40 -3.23
N ILE A 123 3.81 9.50 -2.27
CA ILE A 123 3.40 8.09 -2.35
C ILE A 123 2.98 7.55 -0.98
N GLU A 124 1.87 6.83 -0.97
CA GLU A 124 1.47 5.95 0.13
C GLU A 124 1.70 4.49 -0.27
N ILE A 125 2.31 3.71 0.61
CA ILE A 125 2.67 2.31 0.33
C ILE A 125 2.16 1.43 1.47
N PHE A 126 1.57 0.32 1.08
CA PHE A 126 1.07 -0.71 1.97
C PHE A 126 1.67 -2.06 1.59
N LYS A 127 2.10 -2.80 2.59
CA LYS A 127 2.61 -4.15 2.46
C LYS A 127 1.48 -5.14 2.72
N VAL A 128 1.27 -6.07 1.78
CA VAL A 128 0.36 -7.20 1.99
C VAL A 128 0.99 -8.17 2.98
N LEU A 129 0.27 -8.49 4.06
CA LEU A 129 0.78 -9.39 5.09
C LEU A 129 0.92 -10.82 4.56
N GLY A 130 2.04 -11.48 4.86
CA GLY A 130 2.30 -12.87 4.48
C GLY A 130 2.65 -13.11 3.01
N GLU A 131 2.62 -12.09 2.16
CA GLU A 131 2.93 -12.20 0.74
C GLU A 131 4.19 -11.41 0.39
N ARG A 132 4.74 -11.52 -0.84
CA ARG A 132 5.76 -10.61 -1.37
C ARG A 132 5.15 -9.53 -2.28
N ARG A 133 4.02 -8.99 -1.83
CA ARG A 133 3.22 -8.03 -2.58
C ARG A 133 3.07 -6.70 -1.86
N LEU A 134 3.00 -5.62 -2.64
CA LEU A 134 2.83 -4.24 -2.21
C LEU A 134 1.71 -3.57 -2.99
N HIS A 135 1.02 -2.65 -2.34
CA HIS A 135 0.16 -1.67 -3.00
C HIS A 135 0.74 -0.28 -2.77
N ALA A 136 0.86 0.51 -3.84
CA ALA A 136 1.31 1.88 -3.77
C ALA A 136 0.32 2.81 -4.48
N PHE A 137 0.19 4.02 -3.94
CA PHE A 137 -0.73 5.04 -4.43
C PHE A 137 0.02 6.36 -4.56
N SER A 138 -0.10 7.02 -5.71
CA SER A 138 0.55 8.32 -5.95
C SER A 138 -0.35 9.30 -6.68
N CYS A 139 -0.22 10.57 -6.32
CA CYS A 139 -0.92 11.69 -6.95
C CYS A 139 -0.14 12.33 -8.11
N LYS A 140 1.00 11.77 -8.56
CA LYS A 140 1.76 12.37 -9.66
C LYS A 140 0.94 12.42 -10.95
N ASP A 141 1.00 13.59 -11.60
CA ASP A 141 0.27 13.89 -12.84
C ASP A 141 0.86 13.20 -14.08
N ASN A 142 2.13 12.79 -14.06
CA ASN A 142 2.79 12.10 -15.18
C ASN A 142 3.23 10.66 -14.81
N PRO A 143 2.69 9.62 -15.46
CA PRO A 143 3.16 8.24 -15.34
C PRO A 143 4.63 8.00 -15.71
N GLU A 144 5.21 8.79 -16.62
CA GLU A 144 6.60 8.62 -17.08
C GLU A 144 7.62 8.86 -15.95
N ASP A 145 7.31 9.79 -15.04
CA ASP A 145 8.12 10.06 -13.85
C ASP A 145 8.27 8.83 -12.95
N TRP A 146 7.24 7.96 -12.94
CA TRP A 146 7.27 6.72 -12.18
C TRP A 146 8.20 5.69 -12.80
N GLU A 147 8.27 5.62 -14.12
CA GLU A 147 9.20 4.72 -14.80
C GLU A 147 10.65 5.13 -14.54
N GLY A 148 10.96 6.42 -14.68
CA GLY A 148 12.30 6.95 -14.39
C GLY A 148 12.74 6.77 -12.93
N LEU A 149 11.80 6.84 -11.99
CA LEU A 149 12.04 6.53 -10.58
C LEU A 149 12.31 5.03 -10.38
N MET A 150 11.43 4.17 -10.91
CA MET A 150 11.56 2.71 -10.78
C MET A 150 12.91 2.22 -11.31
N LEU A 151 13.40 2.74 -12.43
CA LEU A 151 14.71 2.36 -12.98
C LEU A 151 15.91 2.69 -12.09
N LYS A 152 15.73 3.52 -11.05
CA LYS A 152 16.80 3.91 -10.10
C LYS A 152 16.65 3.22 -8.75
N LEU A 153 15.51 2.58 -8.51
CA LEU A 153 15.20 1.97 -7.23
C LEU A 153 15.98 0.66 -7.05
N PRO A 154 16.61 0.42 -5.88
CA PRO A 154 17.52 -0.70 -5.66
C PRO A 154 16.99 -2.07 -6.08
N MET A 155 15.74 -2.41 -5.77
CA MET A 155 15.17 -3.71 -6.13
C MET A 155 14.94 -3.84 -7.63
N TRP A 156 14.52 -2.78 -8.30
CA TRP A 156 14.29 -2.78 -9.74
C TRP A 156 15.59 -2.97 -10.53
N VAL A 157 16.67 -2.35 -10.05
CA VAL A 157 18.00 -2.52 -10.65
C VAL A 157 18.54 -3.93 -10.41
N LYS A 158 18.36 -4.47 -9.19
CA LYS A 158 18.96 -5.75 -8.79
C LYS A 158 18.12 -6.98 -9.17
N MET A 159 16.80 -6.83 -9.34
CA MET A 159 15.85 -7.95 -9.47
C MET A 159 14.78 -7.71 -10.56
N GLY A 160 15.04 -6.82 -11.52
CA GLY A 160 14.00 -6.31 -12.43
C GLY A 160 13.16 -7.37 -13.16
N ASP A 161 13.74 -8.52 -13.51
CA ASP A 161 13.04 -9.65 -14.15
C ASP A 161 12.12 -10.44 -13.22
N GLN A 162 12.24 -10.22 -11.91
CA GLN A 162 11.48 -10.87 -10.84
C GLN A 162 10.47 -9.91 -10.19
N ILE A 163 10.29 -8.70 -10.74
CA ILE A 163 9.31 -7.73 -10.25
C ILE A 163 8.18 -7.59 -11.28
N TYR A 164 6.97 -7.91 -10.84
CA TYR A 164 5.76 -7.80 -11.64
C TYR A 164 4.91 -6.63 -11.16
N LYS A 165 4.53 -5.76 -12.09
CA LYS A 165 3.75 -4.56 -11.80
C LYS A 165 2.43 -4.57 -12.54
N LYS A 166 1.37 -4.15 -11.84
CA LYS A 166 0.09 -3.77 -12.42
C LYS A 166 -0.22 -2.32 -12.04
N THR A 167 -0.60 -1.52 -13.02
CA THR A 167 -0.93 -0.10 -12.81
C THR A 167 -2.38 0.17 -13.20
N LYS A 168 -3.08 1.01 -12.43
CA LYS A 168 -4.39 1.55 -12.80
C LYS A 168 -4.55 2.98 -12.30
N LEU A 169 -5.29 3.80 -13.04
CA LEU A 169 -5.82 5.05 -12.50
C LEU A 169 -7.07 4.74 -11.67
N VAL A 170 -7.11 5.18 -10.42
CA VAL A 170 -8.27 4.99 -9.54
C VAL A 170 -8.72 6.33 -8.96
N THR A 171 -10.02 6.43 -8.67
CA THR A 171 -10.58 7.59 -7.97
C THR A 171 -10.54 7.34 -6.47
N LYS A 172 -9.95 8.28 -5.72
CA LYS A 172 -10.00 8.28 -4.26
C LYS A 172 -11.43 8.58 -3.81
N MET A 173 -12.01 7.70 -3.01
CA MET A 173 -13.30 7.96 -2.37
C MET A 173 -13.05 8.76 -1.09
N SER A 174 -13.70 9.91 -0.98
CA SER A 174 -13.62 10.84 0.16
C SER A 174 -14.73 10.58 1.17
#